data_AF-A0A1G9EXZ4-F1
#
_entry.id   AF-A0A1G9EXZ4-F1
#
_cell.length_a   1.000
_cell.length_b   1.000
_cell.length_c   1.000
_cell.angle_alpha   90.00
_cell.angle_beta   90.00
_cell.angle_gamma   90.00
#
_symmetry.space_group_name_H-M   'P 1'
#
loop_
_entity.id
_entity.type
_entity.pdbx_description
1 polymer ?
#
loop_
_entity_poly.entity_id
_entity_poly.type
_entity_poly.pdbx_seq_one_letter_code
_entity_poly.pdbx_strand_id
1 'polypeptide(L)'
;MRLERLRHRSGQLLRARDLRDQLAYQERLRALHERIPHPAAVDNPHVASGSTPGDGTPWRPWAGPRAAYGVEVAIDAGAHGFTDTPCYFGWLATGGRSRVPVLVPYVEDVSAAGFVFRLAMRGLGGDTGPVELVGIALAERWSVCWIAVSRPVDLLEGE
;
A
#
# COMPACT_ATOMS: atom_id res chain seq x y z
N MET A 1 -9.16 -0.27 -34.20
CA MET A 1 -7.74 0.12 -33.96
C MET A 1 -7.24 -0.62 -32.72
N ARG A 2 -6.14 -1.38 -32.82
CA ARG A 2 -5.63 -2.28 -31.77
C ARG A 2 -4.49 -1.60 -30.99
N LEU A 3 -4.52 -1.61 -29.66
CA LEU A 3 -3.43 -1.13 -28.81
C LEU A 3 -2.46 -2.29 -28.55
N GLU A 4 -1.23 -2.18 -29.04
CA GLU A 4 -0.18 -3.17 -28.75
C GLU A 4 0.82 -2.57 -27.77
N ARG A 5 1.10 -3.29 -26.69
CA ARG A 5 2.10 -2.91 -25.70
C ARG A 5 3.48 -3.23 -26.25
N LEU A 6 4.31 -2.20 -26.46
CA LEU A 6 5.72 -2.38 -26.81
C LEU A 6 6.43 -3.20 -25.72
N ARG A 7 7.08 -4.31 -26.12
CA ARG A 7 7.89 -5.14 -25.23
C ARG A 7 9.37 -4.92 -25.56
N HIS A 8 10.12 -4.39 -24.61
CA HIS A 8 11.58 -4.27 -24.73
C HIS A 8 12.27 -5.54 -24.24
N ARG A 9 13.35 -5.95 -24.91
CA ARG A 9 14.23 -7.04 -24.47
C ARG A 9 15.44 -6.47 -23.72
N SER A 10 15.92 -7.21 -22.71
CA SER A 10 17.15 -6.84 -21.99
C SER A 10 18.33 -6.70 -22.96
N GLY A 11 19.07 -5.59 -22.85
CA GLY A 11 20.22 -5.26 -23.72
C GLY A 11 19.90 -4.46 -24.98
N GLN A 12 18.64 -4.15 -25.26
CA GLN A 12 18.28 -3.27 -26.37
C GLN A 12 18.53 -1.80 -26.02
N LEU A 13 19.30 -1.09 -26.86
CA LEU A 13 19.49 0.36 -26.76
C LEU A 13 18.16 1.08 -27.01
N LEU A 14 17.65 1.77 -25.99
CA LEU A 14 16.49 2.66 -26.08
C LEU A 14 16.84 3.83 -26.99
N ARG A 15 16.18 3.92 -28.14
CA ARG A 15 16.32 5.04 -29.08
C ARG A 15 15.35 6.15 -28.69
N ALA A 16 15.65 7.39 -29.06
CA ALA A 16 14.75 8.53 -28.86
C ALA A 16 13.35 8.33 -29.49
N ARG A 17 13.23 7.42 -30.48
CA ARG A 17 11.94 7.01 -31.04
C ARG A 17 11.09 6.20 -30.04
N ASP A 18 11.71 5.28 -29.31
CA ASP A 18 11.01 4.43 -28.34
C ASP A 18 10.38 5.26 -27.21
N LEU A 19 11.10 6.30 -26.75
CA LEU A 19 10.59 7.24 -25.77
C LEU A 19 9.36 8.01 -26.29
N ARG A 20 9.40 8.49 -27.54
CA ARG A 20 8.26 9.19 -28.16
C ARG A 20 7.04 8.28 -28.29
N ASP A 21 7.25 7.03 -28.69
CA ASP A 21 6.17 6.05 -28.82
C ASP A 21 5.56 5.71 -27.46
N GLN A 22 6.39 5.63 -26.41
CA GLN A 22 5.94 5.42 -25.03
C GLN A 22 5.13 6.61 -24.50
N LEU A 23 5.57 7.85 -24.76
CA LEU A 23 4.83 9.06 -24.37
C LEU A 23 3.49 9.16 -25.09
N ALA A 24 3.47 8.92 -26.41
CA ALA A 24 2.23 8.90 -27.19
C ALA A 24 1.24 7.81 -26.69
N TYR A 25 1.76 6.66 -26.28
CA TYR A 25 0.94 5.61 -25.66
C TYR A 25 0.37 6.07 -24.30
N GLN A 26 1.17 6.72 -23.45
CA GLN A 26 0.69 7.24 -22.16
C GLN A 26 -0.36 8.34 -22.33
N GLU A 27 -0.15 9.29 -23.23
CA GLU A 27 -1.14 10.33 -23.55
C GLU A 27 -2.45 9.73 -24.04
N ARG A 28 -2.37 8.66 -24.84
CA ARG A 28 -3.55 7.95 -25.32
C ARG A 28 -4.30 7.22 -24.22
N LEU A 29 -3.59 6.59 -23.28
CA LEU A 29 -4.22 6.00 -22.10
C LEU A 29 -4.89 7.07 -21.24
N ARG A 30 -4.24 8.22 -21.03
CA ARG A 30 -4.84 9.35 -20.31
C ARG A 30 -6.12 9.83 -20.99
N ALA A 31 -6.07 10.08 -22.30
CA ALA A 31 -7.23 10.53 -23.06
C ALA A 31 -8.38 9.51 -23.07
N LEU A 32 -8.07 8.20 -23.02
CA LEU A 32 -9.08 7.16 -22.84
C LEU A 32 -9.69 7.19 -21.44
N HIS A 33 -8.85 7.38 -20.41
CA HIS A 33 -9.30 7.48 -19.01
C HIS A 33 -10.25 8.67 -18.82
N GLU A 34 -9.90 9.85 -19.33
CA GLU A 34 -10.72 11.08 -19.28
C GLU A 34 -12.06 10.96 -20.00
N ARG A 35 -12.17 10.02 -20.96
CA ARG A 35 -13.40 9.77 -21.73
C ARG A 35 -14.34 8.76 -21.09
N ILE A 36 -13.85 7.97 -20.14
CA ILE A 36 -14.72 7.09 -19.38
C ILE A 36 -15.52 8.00 -18.45
N PRO A 37 -16.87 8.02 -18.54
CA PRO A 37 -17.68 8.69 -17.56
C PRO A 37 -17.35 8.05 -16.22
N HIS A 38 -16.57 8.73 -15.38
CA HIS A 38 -16.47 8.33 -14.00
C HIS A 38 -17.89 8.47 -13.44
N PRO A 39 -18.50 7.40 -12.90
CA PRO A 39 -19.72 7.59 -12.14
C PRO A 39 -19.41 8.70 -11.13
N ALA A 40 -20.33 9.66 -11.00
CA ALA A 40 -20.24 10.69 -9.96
C ALA A 40 -19.79 10.00 -8.67
N ALA A 41 -18.78 10.57 -8.00
CA ALA A 41 -18.11 9.98 -6.85
C ALA A 41 -19.10 9.12 -6.08
N VAL A 42 -18.98 7.80 -6.23
CA VAL A 42 -19.97 6.90 -5.65
C VAL A 42 -19.87 7.17 -4.16
N ASP A 43 -20.97 7.59 -3.53
CA ASP A 43 -21.07 7.95 -2.11
C ASP A 43 -20.67 6.79 -1.16
N ASN A 44 -20.13 5.69 -1.71
CA ASN A 44 -19.59 4.54 -1.00
C ASN A 44 -18.54 3.84 -1.89
N PRO A 45 -17.25 4.23 -1.84
CA PRO A 45 -16.23 3.58 -2.65
C PRO A 45 -16.06 2.13 -2.20
N HIS A 46 -16.38 1.18 -3.08
CA HIS A 46 -16.17 -0.24 -2.81
C HIS A 46 -14.68 -0.63 -2.69
N VAL A 47 -13.78 0.21 -3.20
CA VAL A 47 -12.33 0.03 -3.11
C VAL A 47 -11.67 1.39 -2.88
N ALA A 48 -10.77 1.45 -1.91
CA ALA A 48 -9.89 2.59 -1.68
C ALA A 48 -8.44 2.13 -1.54
N SER A 49 -7.50 3.05 -1.72
CA SER A 49 -6.07 2.79 -1.53
C SER A 49 -5.36 4.04 -1.07
N GLY A 50 -4.28 3.88 -0.32
CA GLY A 50 -3.46 5.00 0.13
C GLY A 50 -2.05 4.57 0.54
N SER A 51 -1.27 5.55 0.95
CA SER A 51 0.08 5.34 1.48
C SER A 51 0.44 6.39 2.52
N THR A 52 1.19 6.00 3.55
CA THR A 52 1.83 6.97 4.44
C THR A 52 3.06 7.61 3.78
N PRO A 53 3.45 8.84 4.18
CA PRO A 53 4.69 9.46 3.69
C PRO A 53 5.92 8.68 4.17
N GLY A 54 6.85 8.32 3.28
CA GLY A 54 8.03 7.53 3.68
C GLY A 54 8.95 8.22 4.69
N ASP A 55 9.05 9.55 4.67
CA ASP A 55 9.85 10.35 5.61
C ASP A 55 9.06 10.87 6.83
N GLY A 56 7.76 10.62 6.88
CA GLY A 56 6.87 11.16 7.92
C GLY A 56 5.93 10.12 8.53
N THR A 57 6.14 8.82 8.28
CA THR A 57 5.32 7.77 8.88
C THR A 57 5.57 7.72 10.38
N PRO A 58 4.55 7.94 11.25
CA PRO A 58 4.74 8.06 12.69
C PRO A 58 4.84 6.67 13.35
N TRP A 59 5.91 5.94 13.03
CA TRP A 59 6.20 4.63 13.60
C TRP A 59 6.34 4.71 15.13
N ARG A 60 5.71 3.77 15.83
CA ARG A 60 5.79 3.63 17.28
C ARG A 60 6.35 2.26 17.66
N PRO A 61 7.12 2.16 18.75
CA PRO A 61 7.51 0.86 19.30
C PRO A 61 6.26 0.06 19.67
N TRP A 62 6.23 -1.22 19.30
CA TRP A 62 5.15 -2.14 19.63
C TRP A 62 5.69 -3.32 20.43
N ALA A 63 5.02 -3.63 21.54
CA ALA A 63 5.29 -4.82 22.36
C ALA A 63 4.12 -5.80 22.18
N GLY A 64 4.39 -6.94 21.57
CA GLY A 64 3.44 -7.99 21.31
C GLY A 64 3.41 -9.08 22.40
N PRO A 65 2.53 -10.07 22.25
CA PRO A 65 2.48 -11.21 23.15
C PRO A 65 3.74 -12.10 23.02
N ARG A 66 4.06 -12.85 24.07
CA ARG A 66 5.14 -13.86 24.08
C ARG A 66 6.51 -13.34 23.65
N ALA A 67 6.89 -12.14 24.11
CA ALA A 67 8.13 -11.46 23.74
C ALA A 67 8.28 -11.17 22.23
N ALA A 68 7.21 -11.22 21.45
CA ALA A 68 7.17 -10.57 20.15
C ALA A 68 7.24 -9.06 20.34
N TYR A 69 7.94 -8.37 19.46
CA TYR A 69 8.01 -6.91 19.46
C TYR A 69 8.23 -6.43 18.03
N GLY A 70 8.12 -5.13 17.82
CA GLY A 70 8.35 -4.53 16.52
C GLY A 70 7.94 -3.07 16.50
N VAL A 71 7.34 -2.66 15.38
CA VAL A 71 6.81 -1.30 15.22
C VAL A 71 5.38 -1.34 14.71
N GLU A 72 4.64 -0.29 15.04
CA GLU A 72 3.27 -0.09 14.59
C GLU A 72 3.04 1.32 14.07
N VAL A 73 2.01 1.49 13.26
CA VAL A 73 1.51 2.80 12.83
C VAL A 73 -0.01 2.76 12.68
N ALA A 74 -0.68 3.80 13.14
CA ALA A 74 -2.11 4.00 12.90
C ALA A 74 -2.31 4.60 11.50
N ILE A 75 -3.20 3.99 10.72
CA ILE A 75 -3.56 4.42 9.37
C ILE A 75 -4.96 5.02 9.41
N ASP A 76 -5.06 6.30 9.05
CA ASP A 76 -6.33 6.99 8.84
C ASP A 76 -6.81 6.75 7.40
N ALA A 77 -8.01 6.18 7.28
CA ALA A 77 -8.71 5.97 6.04
C ALA A 77 -10.09 6.68 6.03
N GLY A 78 -10.39 7.51 7.03
CA GLY A 78 -11.69 8.16 7.20
C GLY A 78 -12.08 9.07 6.03
N ALA A 79 -11.10 9.66 5.35
CA ALA A 79 -11.32 10.47 4.15
C ALA A 79 -11.89 9.67 2.96
N HIS A 80 -11.87 8.33 3.02
CA HIS A 80 -12.42 7.47 1.97
C HIS A 80 -13.88 7.10 2.20
N GLY A 81 -14.53 7.54 3.27
CA GLY A 81 -15.98 7.48 3.40
C GLY A 81 -16.59 6.08 3.50
N PHE A 82 -15.84 5.09 3.97
CA PHE A 82 -16.41 3.77 4.29
C PHE A 82 -17.48 3.92 5.37
N THR A 83 -18.65 3.34 5.15
CA THR A 83 -19.74 3.29 6.15
C THR A 83 -19.62 2.06 7.06
N ASP A 84 -19.07 0.98 6.54
CA ASP A 84 -18.82 -0.28 7.24
C ASP A 84 -17.32 -0.58 7.29
N THR A 85 -16.90 -1.48 8.19
CA THR A 85 -15.49 -1.90 8.28
C THR A 85 -15.08 -2.68 7.01
N PRO A 86 -14.18 -2.14 6.15
CA PRO A 86 -13.72 -2.84 4.97
C PRO A 86 -12.66 -3.90 5.32
N CYS A 87 -12.35 -4.75 4.35
CA CYS A 87 -11.19 -5.63 4.42
C CYS A 87 -9.94 -4.84 4.00
N TYR A 88 -9.03 -4.59 4.95
CA TYR A 88 -7.76 -3.92 4.69
C TYR A 88 -6.64 -4.91 4.36
N PHE A 89 -5.82 -4.54 3.38
CA PHE A 89 -4.59 -5.20 3.00
C PHE A 89 -3.47 -4.16 3.04
N GLY A 90 -2.50 -4.35 3.93
CA GLY A 90 -1.36 -3.46 4.08
C GLY A 90 -0.06 -4.18 3.76
N TRP A 91 0.90 -3.45 3.19
CA TRP A 91 2.27 -3.94 3.02
C TRP A 91 3.29 -2.83 3.25
N LEU A 92 4.48 -3.24 3.67
CA LEU A 92 5.62 -2.35 3.82
C LEU A 92 6.19 -1.99 2.45
N ALA A 93 6.38 -0.70 2.20
CA ALA A 93 7.17 -0.18 1.10
C ALA A 93 8.41 0.52 1.66
N THR A 94 9.57 0.24 1.08
CA THR A 94 10.86 0.76 1.52
C THR A 94 11.51 1.59 0.41
N GLY A 95 12.31 2.61 0.76
CA GLY A 95 13.04 3.42 -0.22
C GLY A 95 14.20 2.69 -0.91
N GLY A 96 14.45 1.43 -0.57
CA GLY A 96 15.57 0.63 -1.04
C GLY A 96 15.53 -0.80 -0.49
N ARG A 97 16.68 -1.48 -0.46
CA ARG A 97 16.78 -2.80 0.20
C ARG A 97 16.70 -2.64 1.72
N SER A 98 15.67 -3.25 2.33
CA SER A 98 15.56 -3.30 3.79
C SER A 98 16.71 -4.10 4.40
N ARG A 99 17.29 -3.60 5.50
CA ARG A 99 18.30 -4.32 6.28
C ARG A 99 17.70 -5.35 7.22
N VAL A 100 16.38 -5.33 7.43
CA VAL A 100 15.69 -6.21 8.37
C VAL A 100 15.12 -7.41 7.62
N PRO A 101 15.67 -8.63 7.82
CA PRO A 101 15.44 -9.75 6.91
C PRO A 101 14.07 -10.41 7.08
N VAL A 102 13.44 -10.31 8.25
CA VAL A 102 12.16 -11.00 8.53
C VAL A 102 11.24 -10.10 9.33
N LEU A 103 10.35 -9.42 8.62
CA LEU A 103 9.22 -8.70 9.19
C LEU A 103 7.94 -9.44 8.82
N VAL A 104 7.07 -9.67 9.79
CA VAL A 104 5.75 -10.26 9.57
C VAL A 104 4.74 -9.12 9.66
N PRO A 105 4.23 -8.62 8.51
CA PRO A 105 3.21 -7.58 8.51
C PRO A 105 1.88 -8.19 8.92
N TYR A 106 1.11 -7.43 9.70
CA TYR A 106 -0.28 -7.76 9.96
C TYR A 106 -1.09 -6.50 10.31
N VAL A 107 -2.41 -6.62 10.18
CA VAL A 107 -3.37 -5.53 10.41
C VAL A 107 -4.23 -5.88 11.62
N GLU A 108 -4.49 -4.88 12.48
CA GLU A 108 -5.30 -4.99 13.69
C GLU A 108 -6.17 -3.74 13.87
N ASP A 109 -7.09 -3.77 14.84
CA ASP A 109 -7.95 -2.65 15.21
C ASP A 109 -8.69 -2.02 14.00
N VAL A 110 -9.20 -2.89 13.12
CA VAL A 110 -9.87 -2.48 11.88
C VAL A 110 -11.22 -1.82 12.14
N SER A 111 -11.45 -0.70 11.46
CA SER A 111 -12.70 0.04 11.49
C SER A 111 -12.97 0.71 10.13
N ALA A 112 -14.16 1.26 9.94
CA ALA A 112 -14.47 2.09 8.78
C ALA A 112 -13.51 3.29 8.63
N ALA A 113 -13.00 3.83 9.75
CA ALA A 113 -12.13 4.99 9.76
C ALA A 113 -10.64 4.66 9.56
N GLY A 114 -10.23 3.39 9.67
CA GLY A 114 -8.81 3.04 9.59
C GLY A 114 -8.44 1.74 10.29
N PHE A 115 -7.14 1.55 10.49
CA PHE A 115 -6.59 0.34 11.10
C PHE A 115 -5.18 0.60 11.68
N VAL A 116 -4.68 -0.33 12.48
CA VAL A 116 -3.29 -0.34 12.94
C VAL A 116 -2.49 -1.34 12.10
N PHE A 117 -1.43 -0.86 11.44
CA PHE A 117 -0.47 -1.69 10.73
C PHE A 117 0.69 -2.03 11.65
N ARG A 118 1.01 -3.32 11.80
CA ARG A 118 2.09 -3.80 12.67
C ARG A 118 3.11 -4.59 11.86
N LEU A 119 4.37 -4.40 12.19
CA LEU A 119 5.49 -5.19 11.70
C LEU A 119 6.10 -5.94 12.88
N ALA A 120 5.78 -7.22 12.99
CA ALA A 120 6.39 -8.06 14.01
C ALA A 120 7.78 -8.50 13.59
N MET A 121 8.75 -8.35 14.50
CA MET A 121 10.05 -8.97 14.37
C MET A 121 10.01 -10.36 15.01
N ARG A 122 10.39 -11.36 14.22
CA ARG A 122 10.61 -12.70 14.75
C ARG A 122 11.98 -12.73 15.39
N GLY A 123 12.04 -12.96 16.70
CA GLY A 123 13.27 -12.94 17.50
C GLY A 123 14.36 -13.86 16.94
N LEU A 124 15.21 -13.32 16.09
CA LEU A 124 16.40 -13.96 15.53
C LEU A 124 17.65 -13.60 16.36
N GLY A 125 17.50 -13.51 17.69
CA GLY A 125 18.62 -13.33 18.62
C GLY A 125 19.45 -12.05 18.44
N GLY A 126 18.94 -11.04 17.73
CA GLY A 126 19.60 -9.74 17.59
C GLY A 126 19.24 -8.77 18.72
N ASP A 127 20.16 -7.89 19.06
CA ASP A 127 20.00 -6.84 20.09
C ASP A 127 19.04 -5.71 19.67
N THR A 128 18.49 -5.76 18.45
CA THR A 128 17.63 -4.70 17.92
C THR A 128 16.30 -4.66 18.65
N GLY A 129 16.16 -3.76 19.62
CA GLY A 129 14.90 -3.51 20.31
C GLY A 129 13.87 -2.76 19.46
N PRO A 130 12.61 -2.64 19.93
CA PRO A 130 11.55 -1.97 19.18
C PRO A 130 11.81 -0.46 18.99
N VAL A 131 12.55 0.19 19.89
CA VAL A 131 12.96 1.60 19.75
C VAL A 131 13.99 1.78 18.62
N GLU A 132 14.97 0.88 18.53
CA GLU A 132 15.96 0.92 17.47
C GLU A 132 15.31 0.67 16.09
N LEU A 133 14.31 -0.22 16.05
CA LEU A 133 13.56 -0.49 14.82
C LEU A 133 12.81 0.75 14.30
N VAL A 134 12.31 1.63 15.16
CA VAL A 134 11.75 2.92 14.74
C VAL A 134 12.80 3.78 14.04
N GLY A 135 14.02 3.84 14.59
CA GLY A 135 15.14 4.55 13.97
C GLY A 135 15.49 4.01 12.59
N ILE A 136 15.49 2.68 12.43
CA ILE A 136 15.70 2.02 11.13
C ILE A 136 14.57 2.37 10.17
N ALA A 137 13.32 2.29 10.60
CA ALA A 137 12.15 2.59 9.77
C ALA A 137 12.19 4.02 9.21
N LEU A 138 12.57 4.98 10.04
CA LEU A 138 12.75 6.38 9.62
C LEU A 138 13.94 6.55 8.67
N ALA A 139 15.08 5.96 8.99
CA ALA A 139 16.30 6.07 8.17
C ALA A 139 16.12 5.44 6.77
N GLU A 140 15.38 4.34 6.68
CA GLU A 140 15.08 3.64 5.43
C GLU A 140 13.80 4.12 4.72
N ARG A 141 13.19 5.19 5.26
CA ARG A 141 11.98 5.83 4.72
C ARG A 141 10.84 4.85 4.50
N TRP A 142 10.60 4.00 5.50
CA TRP A 142 9.52 3.01 5.46
C TRP A 142 8.16 3.70 5.42
N SER A 143 7.33 3.28 4.47
CA SER A 143 5.94 3.67 4.32
C SER A 143 5.04 2.44 4.33
N VAL A 144 3.78 2.62 4.71
CA VAL A 144 2.74 1.60 4.56
C VAL A 144 1.93 1.96 3.33
N CYS A 145 1.87 1.05 2.37
CA CYS A 145 0.90 1.09 1.29
C CYS A 145 -0.26 0.18 1.64
N TRP A 146 -1.47 0.56 1.27
CA TRP A 146 -2.65 -0.21 1.60
C TRP A 146 -3.76 -0.13 0.56
N ILE A 147 -4.61 -1.16 0.56
CA ILE A 147 -5.87 -1.25 -0.19
C ILE A 147 -6.96 -1.66 0.80
N ALA A 148 -8.13 -1.05 0.69
CA ALA A 148 -9.33 -1.39 1.43
C ALA A 148 -10.42 -1.80 0.43
N VAL A 149 -11.14 -2.86 0.74
CA VAL A 149 -12.24 -3.37 -0.08
C VAL A 149 -13.47 -3.50 0.81
N SER A 150 -14.55 -2.79 0.48
CA SER A 150 -15.84 -2.96 1.17
C SER A 150 -16.29 -4.40 1.04
N ARG A 151 -16.88 -4.95 2.10
CA ARG A 151 -17.51 -6.26 1.98
C ARG A 151 -18.60 -6.20 0.92
N PRO A 152 -18.74 -7.21 0.06
CA PRO A 152 -19.93 -7.29 -0.78
C PRO A 152 -21.14 -7.27 0.17
N VAL A 153 -22.08 -6.35 -0.08
CA VAL A 153 -23.44 -6.45 0.47
C VAL A 153 -23.88 -7.88 0.16
N ASP A 154 -24.34 -8.62 1.16
CA ASP A 154 -24.62 -10.05 1.04
C ASP A 154 -25.46 -10.35 -0.21
N LEU A 155 -24.79 -10.70 -1.32
CA LEU A 155 -25.43 -11.03 -2.60
C LEU A 155 -26.09 -12.43 -2.54
N LEU A 156 -26.15 -13.03 -1.34
CA LEU A 156 -26.59 -14.39 -1.10
C LEU A 156 -27.87 -14.48 -0.24
N GLU A 157 -28.49 -13.37 0.13
CA GLU A 157 -29.86 -13.40 0.69
C GLU A 157 -30.92 -13.39 -0.44
N GLY A 158 -30.75 -14.31 -1.40
CA GLY A 158 -31.78 -14.67 -2.38
C GLY A 158 -32.34 -16.03 -2.04
N GLU A 159 -33.58 -16.04 -1.53
CA GLU A 159 -34.43 -17.20 -1.23
C GLU A 159 -34.61 -18.17 -2.43
#